data_AF-A0A661SFF3-F1
#
_entry.id   AF-A0A661SFF3-F1
#
_cell.length_a   1.000
_cell.length_b   1.000
_cell.length_c   1.000
_cell.angle_alpha   90.00
_cell.angle_beta   90.00
_cell.angle_gamma   90.00
#
_symmetry.space_group_name_H-M   'P 1'
#
loop_
_entity.id
_entity.type
_entity.pdbx_description
1 polymer ?
#
loop_
_entity_poly.entity_id
_entity_poly.type
_entity_poly.pdbx_seq_one_letter_code
_entity_poly.pdbx_strand_id
1 'polypeptide(L)'
;MKDDRGVYYYPFPQNMRVRMYVCETGEGLCFRLWNADDPGLWEEHGWVPYDAIKQARVTYKGEGFDPDRAYDPQAARELLRNRV
;
A
#
# COMPACT_ATOMS: atom_id res chain seq x y z
N MET A 1 -9.43 4.81 -6.82
CA MET A 1 -8.65 5.19 -8.01
C MET A 1 -7.98 3.96 -8.59
N LYS A 2 -7.81 3.89 -9.91
CA LYS A 2 -7.34 2.70 -10.62
C LYS A 2 -6.50 3.10 -11.82
N ASP A 3 -5.43 2.38 -12.09
CA ASP A 3 -4.68 2.41 -13.35
C ASP A 3 -4.34 0.98 -13.83
N ASP A 4 -3.47 0.86 -14.83
CA ASP A 4 -3.08 -0.42 -15.42
C ASP A 4 -2.43 -1.39 -14.43
N ARG A 5 -1.85 -0.90 -13.32
CA ARG A 5 -1.24 -1.73 -12.28
C ARG A 5 -2.24 -2.17 -11.21
N GLY A 6 -3.43 -1.55 -11.16
CA GLY A 6 -4.53 -1.95 -10.30
C GLY A 6 -5.15 -0.81 -9.51
N VAL A 7 -5.81 -1.16 -8.41
CA VAL A 7 -6.46 -0.22 -7.50
C VAL A 7 -5.42 0.34 -6.54
N TYR A 8 -5.43 1.65 -6.33
CA TYR A 8 -4.50 2.32 -5.42
C TYR A 8 -5.14 3.50 -4.69
N TYR A 9 -4.45 3.94 -3.63
CA TYR A 9 -4.65 5.22 -2.96
C TYR A 9 -3.33 5.96 -2.73
N TYR A 10 -3.43 7.23 -2.34
CA TYR A 10 -2.28 8.03 -1.94
C TYR A 10 -2.12 7.92 -0.42
N PRO A 11 -1.12 7.15 0.09
CA PRO A 11 -0.87 7.06 1.52
C PRO A 11 -0.44 8.40 2.12
N PHE A 12 0.13 9.27 1.27
CA PHE A 12 0.51 10.64 1.61
C PHE A 12 -0.28 11.60 0.72
N PRO A 13 -1.39 12.19 1.20
CA PRO A 13 -2.20 13.10 0.38
C PRO A 13 -1.42 14.31 -0.15
N GLN A 14 -0.40 14.74 0.59
CA GLN A 14 0.52 15.82 0.20
C GLN A 14 1.60 15.37 -0.81
N ASN A 15 1.80 14.06 -0.99
CA ASN A 15 2.77 13.49 -1.92
C ASN A 15 2.11 12.45 -2.84
N MET A 16 1.50 12.93 -3.92
CA MET A 16 0.85 12.11 -4.95
C MET A 16 1.84 11.30 -5.82
N ARG A 17 3.16 11.44 -5.59
CA ARG A 17 4.18 10.65 -6.28
C ARG A 17 4.26 9.24 -5.70
N VAL A 18 3.83 9.06 -4.45
CA VAL A 18 3.74 7.75 -3.79
C VAL A 18 2.33 7.19 -3.92
N ARG A 19 2.21 5.97 -4.43
CA ARG A 19 0.95 5.23 -4.52
C ARG A 19 1.05 3.94 -3.74
N MET A 20 0.00 3.63 -3.00
CA MET A 20 -0.17 2.34 -2.35
C MET A 20 -1.17 1.52 -3.15
N TYR A 21 -0.69 0.50 -3.84
CA TYR A 21 -1.54 -0.45 -4.55
C TYR A 21 -2.09 -1.47 -3.58
N VAL A 22 -3.34 -1.86 -3.81
CA VAL A 22 -4.07 -2.82 -2.99
C VAL A 22 -4.66 -3.90 -3.87
N CYS A 23 -4.55 -5.14 -3.41
CA CYS A 23 -5.27 -6.25 -3.98
C CYS A 23 -5.80 -7.16 -2.88
N GLU A 24 -6.82 -7.95 -3.24
CA GLU A 24 -7.38 -8.98 -2.38
C GLU A 24 -7.02 -10.32 -3.02
N THR A 25 -6.38 -11.17 -2.23
CA THR A 25 -6.07 -12.56 -2.57
C THR A 25 -6.90 -13.48 -1.67
N GLY A 26 -6.90 -14.79 -1.94
CA GLY A 26 -7.57 -15.76 -1.06
C GLY A 26 -7.03 -15.78 0.38
N GLU A 27 -5.84 -15.21 0.61
CA GLU A 27 -5.18 -15.12 1.92
C GLU A 27 -5.42 -13.78 2.62
N GLY A 28 -6.05 -12.79 1.95
CA GLY A 28 -6.40 -11.50 2.54
C GLY A 28 -5.97 -10.30 1.68
N LEU A 29 -5.69 -9.17 2.33
CA LEU A 29 -5.26 -7.95 1.66
C LEU A 29 -3.75 -7.96 1.45
N CYS A 30 -3.32 -7.62 0.25
CA CYS A 30 -1.91 -7.36 -0.05
C CYS A 30 -1.72 -5.91 -0.48
N PHE A 31 -0.58 -5.36 -0.09
CA PHE A 31 -0.19 -3.99 -0.37
C PHE A 31 1.12 -3.97 -1.14
N ARG A 32 1.27 -3.02 -2.05
CA ARG A 32 2.53 -2.79 -2.75
C ARG A 32 2.78 -1.31 -2.93
N LEU A 33 3.95 -0.89 -2.48
CA LEU A 33 4.37 0.49 -2.59
C LEU A 33 4.90 0.78 -4.00
N TRP A 34 4.59 1.97 -4.50
CA TRP A 34 5.12 2.49 -5.73
C TRP A 34 5.46 3.97 -5.55
N ASN A 35 6.56 4.41 -6.14
CA ASN A 35 6.95 5.80 -6.15
C ASN A 35 7.31 6.23 -7.57
N ALA A 36 6.81 7.38 -8.01
CA ALA A 36 7.15 7.95 -9.32
C ALA A 36 8.62 8.37 -9.41
N ASP A 37 9.24 8.75 -8.28
CA ASP A 37 10.66 9.13 -8.20
C ASP A 37 11.59 7.93 -8.12
N ASP A 38 11.07 6.76 -7.76
CA ASP A 38 11.83 5.54 -7.61
C ASP A 38 11.07 4.36 -8.25
N PRO A 39 11.22 4.18 -9.58
CA PRO A 39 10.60 3.06 -10.28
C PRO A 39 11.10 1.70 -9.81
N GLY A 40 12.34 1.61 -9.30
CA GLY A 40 12.96 0.38 -8.80
C GLY A 40 12.26 -0.16 -7.55
N LEU A 41 11.73 0.73 -6.72
CA LEU A 41 10.92 0.39 -5.55
C LEU A 41 9.80 -0.60 -5.87
N TRP A 42 9.18 -0.49 -7.05
CA TRP A 42 8.13 -1.43 -7.45
C TRP A 42 8.66 -2.85 -7.50
N GLU A 43 9.81 -3.06 -8.14
CA GLU A 43 10.42 -4.37 -8.35
C GLU A 43 10.98 -4.94 -7.04
N GLU A 44 11.61 -4.10 -6.22
CA GLU A 44 12.26 -4.50 -4.97
C GLU A 44 11.26 -4.80 -3.85
N HIS A 45 10.18 -4.02 -3.72
CA HIS A 45 9.27 -4.11 -2.57
C HIS A 45 8.31 -5.29 -2.66
N GLY A 46 7.83 -5.61 -3.87
CA GLY A 46 6.87 -6.68 -4.09
C GLY A 46 5.51 -6.49 -3.36
N TRP A 47 4.65 -7.51 -3.48
CA TRP A 47 3.37 -7.55 -2.76
C TRP A 47 3.58 -8.08 -1.34
N VAL A 48 3.13 -7.32 -0.35
CA VAL A 48 3.26 -7.66 1.06
C VAL A 48 1.88 -7.91 1.67
N PRO A 49 1.63 -9.09 2.25
CA PRO A 49 0.39 -9.38 2.97
C PRO A 49 0.21 -8.45 4.18
N TYR A 50 -1.04 -8.06 4.46
CA TYR A 50 -1.35 -7.18 5.59
C TYR A 50 -0.85 -7.72 6.93
N ASP A 51 -0.93 -9.04 7.14
CA ASP A 51 -0.42 -9.67 8.35
C ASP A 51 1.10 -9.51 8.53
N ALA A 52 1.87 -9.60 7.44
CA ALA A 52 3.31 -9.36 7.48
C ALA A 52 3.63 -7.88 7.81
N ILE A 53 2.84 -6.94 7.28
CA ILE A 53 2.95 -5.51 7.60
C ILE A 53 2.64 -5.27 9.08
N LYS A 54 1.58 -5.89 9.59
CA LYS A 54 1.19 -5.82 11.01
C LYS A 54 2.29 -6.35 11.93
N GLN A 55 3.00 -7.39 11.52
CA GLN A 55 4.16 -7.92 12.27
C GLN A 55 5.37 -6.98 12.19
N ALA A 56 5.71 -6.48 10.99
CA ALA A 56 6.84 -5.57 10.80
C ALA A 56 6.68 -4.24 11.54
N ARG A 57 5.44 -3.75 11.66
CA ARG A 57 5.06 -2.55 12.43
C ARG A 57 5.49 -2.61 13.90
N VAL A 58 5.45 -3.78 14.52
CA VAL A 58 5.84 -3.94 15.94
C VAL A 58 7.31 -3.56 16.18
N THR A 59 8.13 -3.67 15.14
CA THR A 59 9.58 -3.44 15.21
C THR A 59 9.99 -2.11 14.54
N TYR A 60 9.10 -1.46 13.80
CA TYR A 60 9.43 -0.27 13.01
C TYR A 60 9.52 0.98 13.90
N LYS A 61 10.70 1.63 13.90
CA LYS A 61 11.00 2.88 14.64
C LYS A 61 11.54 3.99 13.73
N GLY A 62 11.16 4.00 12.46
CA GLY A 62 11.62 5.04 11.52
C GLY A 62 10.87 6.35 11.70
N GLU A 63 11.58 7.47 11.73
CA GLU A 63 10.99 8.82 11.71
C GLU A 63 10.64 9.22 10.26
N GLY A 64 9.43 9.70 10.02
CA GLY A 64 9.00 10.28 8.73
C GLY A 64 8.14 9.39 7.82
N PHE A 65 8.10 8.08 8.06
CA PHE A 65 7.16 7.16 7.41
C PHE A 65 6.39 6.42 8.49
N ASP A 66 5.09 6.69 8.63
CA ASP A 66 4.25 6.01 9.60
C ASP A 66 3.53 4.85 8.90
N PRO A 67 3.95 3.59 9.11
CA PRO A 67 3.29 2.44 8.52
C PRO A 67 1.86 2.27 9.06
N ASP A 68 1.52 2.91 10.18
CA ASP A 68 0.15 2.93 10.69
C ASP A 68 -0.79 3.72 9.78
N ARG A 69 -0.30 4.84 9.26
CA ARG A 69 -1.04 5.72 8.36
C ARG A 69 -0.92 5.33 6.89
N ALA A 70 0.22 4.77 6.49
CA ALA A 70 0.48 4.43 5.10
C ALA A 70 -0.24 3.15 4.65
N TYR A 71 -0.42 2.18 5.54
CA TYR A 71 -1.10 0.90 5.24
C TYR A 71 -2.48 0.85 5.89
N ASP A 72 -3.46 1.49 5.26
CA ASP A 72 -4.85 1.55 5.71
C ASP A 72 -5.70 0.39 5.14
N PRO A 73 -6.06 -0.62 5.95
CA PRO A 73 -6.89 -1.74 5.50
C PRO A 73 -8.36 -1.35 5.28
N GLN A 74 -8.87 -0.30 5.93
CA GLN A 74 -10.25 0.15 5.73
C GLN A 74 -10.36 0.82 4.37
N ALA A 75 -9.47 1.77 4.07
CA ALA A 75 -9.40 2.41 2.76
C ALA A 75 -9.20 1.38 1.64
N ALA A 76 -8.32 0.39 1.85
CA ALA A 76 -8.11 -0.70 0.92
C ALA A 76 -9.41 -1.48 0.62
N ARG A 77 -10.14 -1.91 1.66
CA ARG A 77 -11.40 -2.66 1.51
C ARG A 77 -12.48 -1.83 0.83
N GLU A 78 -12.62 -0.56 1.20
CA GLU A 78 -13.59 0.35 0.57
C GLU A 78 -13.28 0.53 -0.92
N LEU A 79 -12.01 0.72 -1.29
CA LEU A 79 -11.60 0.84 -2.68
C LEU A 79 -11.80 -0.43 -3.48
N LEU A 80 -11.54 -1.59 -2.86
CA LEU A 80 -11.76 -2.89 -3.49
C LEU A 80 -13.25 -3.24 -3.55
N ARG A 81 -14.09 -2.73 -2.65
CA ARG A 81 -15.56 -2.84 -2.77
C ARG A 81 -16.12 -1.93 -3.85
N ASN A 82 -15.67 -0.69 -3.94
CA ASN A 82 -16.10 0.28 -4.96
C ASN A 82 -15.41 0.09 -6.33
N ARG A 83 -14.81 -1.07 -6.59
CA ARG A 83 -14.23 -1.43 -7.91
C ARG A 83 -15.29 -1.92 -8.91
N VAL A 84 -16.55 -2.04 -8.48
CA VAL A 84 -17.73 -2.47 -9.28
C VAL A 84 -18.40 -1.29 -9.95
#